data_AF-A0A6C0E579-F1
#
_entry.id   AF-A0A6C0E579-F1
#
_cell.length_a   1.000
_cell.length_b   1.000
_cell.length_c   1.000
_cell.angle_alpha   90.00
_cell.angle_beta   90.00
_cell.angle_gamma   90.00
#
_symmetry.space_group_name_H-M   'P 1'
#
loop_
_entity.id
_entity.type
_entity.pdbx_description
1 polymer ?
#
loop_
_entity_poly.entity_id
_entity_poly.type
_entity_poly.pdbx_seq_one_letter_code
_entity_poly.pdbx_strand_id
1 'polypeptide(L)'
;MSCLFDSISYFLRINSFETRQKICDYLEANNEIMSGLDTKLLLQLEDPNYISKMRRTTTWGGAIEIKAASNIWNIKIIVYIDRIHNKKIEFIPISGYYIGSIGIEWQGNHYVPIVRN
;
A
#
# COMPACT_ATOMS: atom_id res chain seq x y z
N MET A 1 -4.75 -3.08 14.11
CA MET A 1 -4.43 -1.69 13.71
C MET A 1 -4.39 -1.69 12.19
N SER A 2 -5.21 -0.84 11.53
CA SER A 2 -5.39 -0.84 10.07
C SER A 2 -5.09 0.52 9.42
N CYS A 3 -4.36 1.40 10.12
CA CYS A 3 -4.20 2.82 9.76
C CYS A 3 -3.76 3.08 8.31
N LEU A 4 -2.89 2.23 7.75
CA LEU A 4 -2.53 2.30 6.33
C LEU A 4 -3.75 2.11 5.42
N PHE A 5 -4.47 1.00 5.62
CA PHE A 5 -5.65 0.67 4.84
C PHE A 5 -6.76 1.69 5.04
N ASP A 6 -6.93 2.20 6.26
CA ASP A 6 -7.88 3.28 6.57
C ASP A 6 -7.53 4.55 5.78
N SER A 7 -6.24 4.93 5.75
CA SER A 7 -5.75 6.11 5.04
C SER A 7 -5.90 6.00 3.52
N ILE A 8 -5.62 4.83 2.94
CA ILE A 8 -5.83 4.59 1.50
C ILE A 8 -7.33 4.59 1.19
N SER A 9 -8.12 3.90 2.02
CA SER A 9 -9.57 3.73 1.86
C SER A 9 -10.33 5.05 1.90
N TYR A 10 -9.84 6.02 2.69
CA TYR A 10 -10.37 7.38 2.72
C TYR A 10 -10.48 8.00 1.31
N PHE A 11 -9.45 7.83 0.48
CA PHE A 11 -9.45 8.35 -0.89
C PHE A 11 -10.21 7.48 -1.88
N LEU A 12 -10.15 6.15 -1.71
CA LEU A 12 -10.81 5.20 -2.61
C LEU A 12 -12.33 5.14 -2.40
N ARG A 13 -12.84 5.63 -1.26
CA ARG A 13 -14.24 5.48 -0.84
C ARG A 13 -14.69 4.00 -0.78
N ILE A 14 -13.76 3.12 -0.40
CA ILE A 14 -13.96 1.68 -0.21
C ILE A 14 -13.73 1.37 1.27
N ASN A 15 -14.31 0.28 1.79
CA ASN A 15 -14.07 -0.14 3.17
C ASN A 15 -12.61 -0.60 3.39
N SER A 16 -12.00 -0.24 4.52
CA SER A 16 -10.62 -0.62 4.89
C SER A 16 -10.36 -2.12 4.93
N PHE A 17 -11.32 -2.92 5.42
CA PHE A 17 -11.23 -4.38 5.38
C PHE A 17 -11.23 -4.88 3.94
N GLU A 18 -12.10 -4.33 3.08
CA GLU A 18 -12.17 -4.71 1.67
C GLU A 18 -10.89 -4.32 0.92
N THR A 19 -10.36 -3.12 1.16
CA THR A 19 -9.07 -2.66 0.63
C THR A 19 -7.95 -3.63 1.01
N ARG A 20 -7.90 -4.06 2.28
CA ARG A 20 -6.93 -5.07 2.74
C ARG A 20 -7.10 -6.41 2.02
N GLN A 21 -8.32 -6.93 1.90
CA GLN A 21 -8.53 -8.22 1.24
C GLN A 21 -8.14 -8.15 -0.24
N LYS A 22 -8.51 -7.08 -0.95
CA LYS A 22 -8.13 -6.88 -2.36
C LYS A 22 -6.62 -6.85 -2.57
N ILE A 23 -5.89 -6.19 -1.65
CA ILE A 23 -4.42 -6.19 -1.68
C ILE A 23 -3.87 -7.60 -1.45
N CYS A 24 -4.37 -8.32 -0.44
CA CYS A 24 -3.95 -9.70 -0.20
C CYS A 24 -4.25 -10.63 -1.38
N ASP A 25 -5.42 -10.50 -2.02
CA ASP A 25 -5.80 -11.28 -3.19
C ASP A 25 -4.86 -11.01 -4.38
N TYR A 26 -4.52 -9.74 -4.61
CA TYR A 26 -3.56 -9.34 -5.63
C TYR A 26 -2.18 -9.97 -5.42
N LEU A 27 -1.68 -9.91 -4.18
CA LEU A 27 -0.38 -10.47 -3.78
C LEU A 27 -0.37 -12.02 -3.85
N GLU A 28 -1.44 -12.67 -3.38
CA GLU A 28 -1.58 -14.13 -3.40
C GLU A 28 -1.64 -14.71 -4.82
N ALA A 29 -2.27 -13.97 -5.74
CA ALA A 29 -2.29 -14.28 -7.16
C ALA A 29 -0.92 -14.07 -7.87
N ASN A 30 0.13 -13.70 -7.13
CA ASN A 30 1.47 -13.43 -7.64
C ASN A 30 1.53 -12.29 -8.67
N ASN A 31 0.61 -11.33 -8.59
CA ASN A 31 0.68 -10.18 -9.47
C ASN A 31 1.90 -9.33 -9.11
N GLU A 32 2.57 -8.81 -10.14
CA GLU A 32 3.86 -8.14 -9.99
C GLU A 32 3.75 -6.90 -9.09
N ILE A 33 4.68 -6.75 -8.15
CA ILE A 33 4.90 -5.50 -7.39
C ILE A 33 6.26 -4.86 -7.66
N MET A 34 7.19 -5.58 -8.29
CA MET A 34 8.52 -5.09 -8.64
C MET A 34 8.99 -5.79 -9.92
N SER A 35 9.43 -5.00 -10.90
CA SER A 35 9.85 -5.53 -12.20
C SER A 35 11.00 -6.53 -12.07
N GLY A 36 10.81 -7.72 -12.63
CA GLY A 36 11.84 -8.76 -12.66
C GLY A 36 12.04 -9.52 -11.34
N LEU A 37 11.14 -9.33 -10.36
CA LEU A 37 11.13 -10.12 -9.12
C LEU A 37 9.79 -10.82 -8.92
N ASP A 38 9.84 -12.12 -8.70
CA ASP A 38 8.66 -12.91 -8.37
C ASP A 38 8.07 -12.46 -7.02
N THR A 39 6.78 -12.13 -7.01
CA THR A 39 6.13 -11.56 -5.83
C THR A 39 6.04 -12.60 -4.72
N LYS A 40 5.71 -13.86 -5.03
CA LYS A 40 5.69 -14.95 -4.04
C LYS A 40 7.05 -15.19 -3.40
N LEU A 41 8.13 -15.17 -4.17
CA LEU A 41 9.50 -15.28 -3.64
C LEU A 41 9.78 -14.14 -2.65
N LEU A 42 9.47 -12.89 -3.01
CA LEU A 42 9.64 -11.75 -2.11
C LEU A 42 8.84 -11.92 -0.81
N LEU A 43 7.57 -12.32 -0.90
CA LEU A 43 6.73 -12.54 0.27
C LEU A 43 7.25 -13.68 1.15
N GLN A 44 7.75 -14.76 0.56
CA GLN A 44 8.34 -15.88 1.30
C GLN A 44 9.61 -15.49 2.07
N LEU A 45 10.43 -14.58 1.51
CA LEU A 45 11.63 -14.06 2.18
C LEU A 45 11.28 -13.18 3.38
N GLU A 46 10.19 -12.41 3.30
CA GLU A 46 9.67 -11.61 4.42
C GLU A 46 9.04 -12.48 5.52
N ASP A 47 8.09 -13.34 5.13
CA ASP A 47 7.43 -14.28 6.03
C ASP A 47 6.75 -15.41 5.23
N PRO A 48 7.05 -16.69 5.50
CA PRO A 48 6.38 -17.81 4.81
C PRO A 48 4.85 -17.82 4.92
N ASN A 49 4.29 -17.14 5.93
CA ASN A 49 2.86 -16.99 6.18
C ASN A 49 2.38 -15.54 5.95
N TYR A 50 3.08 -14.77 5.11
CA TYR A 50 2.82 -13.34 4.92
C TYR A 50 1.35 -13.02 4.66
N ILE A 51 0.73 -13.65 3.65
CA ILE A 51 -0.66 -13.38 3.26
C ILE A 51 -1.64 -13.70 4.39
N SER A 52 -1.51 -14.87 5.01
CA SER A 52 -2.44 -15.31 6.06
C SER A 52 -2.36 -14.40 7.30
N LYS A 53 -1.19 -13.86 7.61
CA LYS A 53 -1.00 -12.82 8.63
C LYS A 53 -1.55 -11.47 8.16
N MET A 54 -1.24 -11.03 6.94
CA MET A 54 -1.63 -9.72 6.41
C MET A 54 -3.14 -9.55 6.27
N ARG A 55 -3.89 -10.64 6.05
CA ARG A 55 -5.36 -10.63 6.05
C ARG A 55 -5.98 -10.26 7.41
N ARG A 56 -5.24 -10.40 8.52
CA ARG A 56 -5.73 -10.06 9.87
C ARG A 56 -5.74 -8.54 10.07
N THR A 57 -6.80 -8.01 10.65
CA THR A 57 -6.95 -6.57 10.96
C THR A 57 -5.98 -6.06 12.03
N THR A 58 -5.28 -6.96 12.71
CA THR A 58 -4.22 -6.65 13.68
C THR A 58 -2.87 -6.41 13.03
N THR A 59 -2.65 -6.90 11.80
CA THR A 59 -1.37 -6.81 11.09
C THR A 59 -1.22 -5.47 10.40
N TRP A 60 -0.04 -4.87 10.56
CA TRP A 60 0.31 -3.59 9.97
C TRP A 60 0.77 -3.80 8.53
N GLY A 61 0.20 -3.04 7.60
CA GLY A 61 0.73 -3.00 6.23
C GLY A 61 1.88 -2.01 6.11
N GLY A 62 2.63 -2.12 5.03
CA GLY A 62 3.79 -1.27 4.73
C GLY A 62 3.99 -1.07 3.23
N ALA A 63 5.26 -1.01 2.81
CA ALA A 63 5.64 -0.67 1.44
C ALA A 63 5.08 -1.66 0.40
N ILE A 64 5.03 -2.96 0.73
CA ILE A 64 4.48 -4.01 -0.14
C ILE A 64 3.00 -3.75 -0.43
N GLU A 65 2.20 -3.49 0.60
CA GLU A 65 0.77 -3.19 0.46
C GLU A 65 0.54 -1.88 -0.30
N ILE A 66 1.36 -0.85 -0.04
CA ILE A 66 1.27 0.45 -0.74
C ILE A 66 1.57 0.27 -2.23
N LYS A 67 2.60 -0.51 -2.57
CA LYS A 67 2.94 -0.80 -3.95
C LYS A 67 1.85 -1.61 -4.65
N ALA A 68 1.31 -2.64 -3.99
CA ALA A 68 0.18 -3.41 -4.50
C ALA A 68 -1.04 -2.50 -4.73
N ALA A 69 -1.37 -1.62 -3.78
CA ALA A 69 -2.46 -0.66 -3.92
C ALA A 69 -2.25 0.30 -5.10
N SER A 70 -1.04 0.82 -5.27
CA SER A 70 -0.70 1.65 -6.43
C SER A 70 -1.02 0.93 -7.74
N ASN A 71 -0.64 -0.35 -7.86
CA ASN A 71 -0.92 -1.15 -9.05
C ASN A 71 -2.42 -1.44 -9.24
N ILE A 72 -3.12 -1.92 -8.21
CA ILE A 72 -4.54 -2.32 -8.28
C ILE A 72 -5.43 -1.17 -8.76
N TRP A 73 -5.25 0.01 -8.15
CA TRP A 73 -6.09 1.17 -8.41
C TRP A 73 -5.51 2.11 -9.46
N ASN A 74 -4.34 1.78 -10.02
CA ASN A 74 -3.63 2.57 -11.02
C ASN A 74 -3.46 4.03 -10.59
N ILE A 75 -3.07 4.24 -9.33
CA ILE A 75 -2.85 5.55 -8.72
C ILE A 75 -1.41 5.68 -8.21
N LYS A 76 -0.88 6.90 -8.22
CA LYS A 76 0.36 7.20 -7.52
C LYS A 76 0.07 7.43 -6.03
N ILE A 77 0.79 6.75 -5.16
CA ILE A 77 0.69 6.94 -3.70
C ILE A 77 1.97 7.61 -3.22
N ILE A 78 1.82 8.79 -2.60
CA ILE A 78 2.94 9.55 -2.05
C ILE A 78 2.91 9.39 -0.53
N VAL A 79 3.98 8.81 0.02
CA VAL A 79 4.16 8.67 1.47
C VAL A 79 5.11 9.77 1.94
N TYR A 80 4.60 10.72 2.71
CA TYR A 80 5.41 11.74 3.36
C TYR A 80 5.95 11.19 4.67
N ILE A 81 7.27 11.13 4.79
CA ILE A 81 7.98 10.77 6.03
C ILE A 81 8.19 12.02 6.87
N ASP A 82 8.45 13.14 6.21
CA ASP A 82 8.60 14.45 6.83
C ASP A 82 8.09 15.52 5.86
N ARG A 83 6.99 16.18 6.24
CA ARG A 83 6.37 17.23 5.42
C ARG A 83 7.15 18.53 5.44
N ILE A 84 7.85 18.83 6.52
CA ILE A 84 8.61 20.08 6.68
C ILE A 84 9.81 20.06 5.73
N HIS A 85 10.53 18.95 5.69
CA HIS A 85 11.70 18.78 4.83
C HIS A 85 11.38 18.12 3.48
N ASN A 86 10.09 17.97 3.15
CA ASN A 86 9.60 17.35 1.91
C ASN A 86 10.22 15.96 1.62
N LYS A 87 10.51 15.20 2.67
CA LYS A 87 11.01 13.83 2.55
C LYS A 87 9.84 12.90 2.25
N LYS A 88 9.83 12.34 1.05
CA LYS A 88 8.74 11.49 0.56
C LYS A 88 9.24 10.28 -0.21
N ILE A 89 8.44 9.23 -0.23
CA ILE A 89 8.58 8.06 -1.10
C ILE A 89 7.37 8.04 -2.05
N GLU A 90 7.63 7.86 -3.34
CA GLU A 90 6.57 7.74 -4.34
C GLU A 90 6.44 6.29 -4.80
N PHE A 91 5.21 5.77 -4.72
CA PHE A 91 4.84 4.48 -5.26
C PHE A 91 4.02 4.72 -6.53
N ILE A 92 4.59 4.34 -7.67
CA ILE A 92 4.00 4.53 -9.01
C ILE A 92 3.59 3.13 -9.53
N PRO A 93 2.46 2.99 -10.24
CA PRO A 93 2.06 1.69 -10.79
C PRO A 93 3.11 1.11 -11.74
N ILE A 94 3.23 -0.22 -11.81
CA ILE A 94 4.20 -0.89 -12.72
C ILE A 94 3.95 -0.53 -14.19
N SER A 95 2.68 -0.33 -14.55
CA SER A 95 2.29 0.13 -15.89
C SER A 95 2.96 1.45 -16.31
N GLY A 96 3.50 2.23 -15.37
CA GLY A 96 4.04 3.57 -15.60
C GLY A 96 2.96 4.64 -15.79
N TYR A 97 1.69 4.25 -15.90
CA TYR A 97 0.55 5.13 -16.06
C TYR A 97 -0.23 5.21 -14.74
N TYR A 98 -0.79 6.39 -14.41
CA TYR A 98 -1.67 6.54 -13.25
C TYR A 98 -2.76 7.58 -13.51
N ILE A 99 -3.97 7.31 -13.00
CA ILE A 99 -5.15 8.18 -13.20
C ILE A 99 -5.27 9.31 -12.17
N GLY A 100 -4.40 9.32 -11.17
CA GLY A 100 -4.44 10.29 -10.08
C GLY A 100 -3.35 10.06 -9.05
N SER A 101 -3.32 10.90 -8.03
CA SER A 101 -2.36 10.78 -6.92
C SER A 101 -3.03 11.01 -5.59
N ILE A 102 -2.66 10.21 -4.59
CA ILE A 102 -3.08 10.38 -3.20
C ILE A 102 -1.86 10.56 -2.31
N GLY A 103 -2.04 11.26 -1.19
CA GLY A 103 -0.98 11.52 -0.22
C GLY A 103 -1.34 10.92 1.15
N ILE A 104 -0.40 10.21 1.75
CA ILE A 104 -0.48 9.76 3.14
C ILE A 104 0.79 10.21 3.88
N GLU A 105 0.68 10.44 5.19
CA GLU A 105 1.81 10.81 6.05
C GLU A 105 2.12 9.67 7.03
N TRP A 106 3.40 9.34 7.17
CA TRP A 106 3.90 8.38 8.14
C TRP A 106 4.40 9.11 9.38
N GLN A 107 3.77 8.85 10.52
CA GLN A 107 4.05 9.49 11.82
C GLN A 107 4.96 8.63 12.72
N GLY A 108 5.77 7.75 12.14
CA GLY A 108 6.70 6.87 12.88
C GLY A 108 6.10 5.53 13.32
N ASN A 109 4.78 5.47 13.54
CA ASN A 109 4.06 4.24 13.86
C ASN A 109 2.60 4.24 13.35
N HIS A 110 2.22 5.21 12.53
CA HIS A 110 0.86 5.41 12.09
C HIS A 110 0.81 6.09 10.73
N TYR A 111 -0.17 5.76 9.91
CA TYR A 111 -0.46 6.44 8.65
C TYR A 111 -1.71 7.29 8.79
N VAL A 112 -1.68 8.50 8.22
CA VAL A 112 -2.85 9.38 8.11
C VAL A 112 -3.03 9.88 6.67
N PRO A 113 -4.26 10.09 6.19
CA PRO A 113 -4.50 10.69 4.88
C PRO A 113 -4.16 12.18 4.90
N ILE A 114 -3.54 12.68 3.83
CA ILE A 114 -3.29 14.11 3.63
C ILE A 114 -4.40 14.67 2.75
N VAL A 115 -5.33 15.40 3.36
CA VAL A 115 -6.37 16.15 2.66
C VAL A 115 -5.81 17.52 2.30
N ARG A 116 -5.84 17.89 1.02
CA ARG A 116 -5.62 19.29 0.63
C ARG A 116 -6.91 20.06 0.87
N ASN A 117 -6.88 21.02 1.78
CA ASN A 117 -7.92 22.05 1.90
C ASN A 117 -7.89 22.99 0.70
#